data_AF-A0A5C8J8W9-F1
#
_entry.id   AF-A0A5C8J8W9-F1
#
_cell.length_a   1.000
_cell.length_b   1.000
_cell.length_c   1.000
_cell.angle_alpha   90.00
_cell.angle_beta   90.00
_cell.angle_gamma   90.00
#
_symmetry.space_group_name_H-M   'P 1'
#
loop_
_entity.id
_entity.type
_entity.pdbx_description
1 polymer ?
#
loop_
_entity_poly.entity_id
_entity_poly.type
_entity_poly.pdbx_seq_one_letter_code
_entity_poly.pdbx_strand_id
1 'polypeptide(L)'
;DLLAKAISNPYTMQLITAGLLFATDMAKQKTLIGLSEHVYPLYDEIVAQKGKKGLEAHLGYVHSKMQDYADNKKNIVKYLSLSAEQYLESSK
;
A
#
# COMPACT_ATOMS: atom_id res chain seq x y z
N ASP A 1 -0.44 -11.99 17.30
CA ASP A 1 0.43 -10.80 17.19
C ASP A 1 0.08 -10.04 15.91
N LEU A 2 -0.24 -8.75 16.00
CA LEU A 2 -0.59 -7.91 14.84
C LEU A 2 0.62 -7.61 13.95
N LEU A 3 1.82 -7.49 14.54
CA LEU A 3 3.05 -7.27 13.80
C LEU A 3 3.39 -8.48 12.94
N ALA A 4 3.30 -9.69 13.51
CA ALA A 4 3.56 -10.92 12.77
C ALA A 4 2.62 -11.07 11.56
N LYS A 5 1.33 -10.77 11.74
CA LYS A 5 0.32 -10.77 10.65
C LYS A 5 0.66 -9.76 9.55
N ALA A 6 1.10 -8.55 9.93
CA ALA A 6 1.47 -7.52 8.97
C ALA A 6 2.74 -7.91 8.19
N ILE A 7 3.77 -8.45 8.85
CA ILE A 7 5.00 -8.90 8.19
C ILE A 7 4.71 -10.04 7.19
N SER A 8 3.89 -11.02 7.59
CA SER A 8 3.55 -12.16 6.73
C SER A 8 2.52 -11.85 5.63
N ASN A 9 1.94 -10.64 5.63
CA ASN A 9 0.91 -10.30 4.65
C ASN A 9 1.52 -10.16 3.25
N PRO A 10 0.94 -10.81 2.21
CA PRO A 10 1.47 -10.74 0.84
C PRO A 10 1.57 -9.32 0.30
N TYR A 11 0.72 -8.39 0.75
CA TYR A 11 0.76 -6.99 0.33
C TYR A 11 2.01 -6.26 0.83
N THR A 12 2.57 -6.61 1.99
CA THR A 12 3.83 -6.05 2.48
C THR A 12 4.95 -6.31 1.47
N MET A 13 5.04 -7.54 0.95
CA MET A 13 6.04 -7.90 -0.04
C MET A 13 5.77 -7.26 -1.41
N GLN A 14 4.50 -7.15 -1.81
CA GLN A 14 4.15 -6.44 -3.05
C GLN A 14 4.53 -4.96 -2.99
N LEU A 15 4.33 -4.30 -1.85
CA LEU A 15 4.75 -2.91 -1.65
C LEU A 15 6.27 -2.74 -1.73
N ILE A 16 7.04 -3.69 -1.19
CA ILE A 16 8.50 -3.70 -1.31
C ILE A 16 8.92 -3.89 -2.77
N THR A 17 8.31 -4.86 -3.46
CA THR A 17 8.59 -5.16 -4.88
C THR A 17 8.24 -3.98 -5.79
N ALA A 18 7.17 -3.25 -5.48
CA ALA A 18 6.77 -2.04 -6.18
C ALA A 18 7.61 -0.80 -5.80
N GLY A 19 8.57 -0.92 -4.89
CA GLY A 19 9.39 0.21 -4.42
C GLY A 19 8.61 1.27 -3.64
N LEU A 20 7.48 0.89 -3.04
CA LEU A 20 6.60 1.77 -2.25
C LEU A 20 6.85 1.67 -0.74
N LEU A 21 7.52 0.60 -0.32
CA LEU A 21 7.97 0.35 1.06
C LEU A 21 9.42 -0.14 1.04
N PHE A 22 10.26 0.31 1.96
CA PHE A 22 11.63 -0.19 2.06
C PHE A 22 11.73 -1.31 3.09
N ALA A 23 12.69 -2.22 2.93
CA ALA A 23 12.93 -3.29 3.90
C ALA A 23 13.21 -2.75 5.33
N THR A 24 13.83 -1.57 5.43
CA THR A 24 14.07 -0.87 6.70
C THR A 24 12.78 -0.40 7.38
N ASP A 25 11.69 -0.19 6.63
CA ASP A 25 10.38 0.16 7.19
C ASP A 25 9.71 -1.02 7.90
N MET A 26 10.15 -2.27 7.67
CA MET A 26 9.62 -3.45 8.39
C MET A 26 9.95 -3.42 9.88
N ALA A 27 11.01 -2.71 10.29
CA ALA A 27 11.31 -2.47 11.71
C ALA A 27 10.38 -1.42 12.35
N LYS A 28 9.60 -0.67 11.55
CA LYS A 28 8.70 0.39 12.02
C LYS A 28 7.32 -0.20 12.31
N GLN A 29 7.14 -0.73 13.53
CA GLN A 29 5.88 -1.35 13.97
C GLN A 29 4.64 -0.50 13.70
N LYS A 30 4.70 0.82 13.97
CA LYS A 30 3.57 1.74 13.71
C LYS A 30 3.19 1.79 12.22
N THR A 31 4.17 1.72 11.32
CA THR A 31 3.94 1.68 9.88
C THR A 31 3.26 0.38 9.48
N LEU A 32 3.80 -0.77 9.91
CA LEU A 32 3.24 -2.08 9.55
C LEU A 32 1.81 -2.29 10.08
N ILE A 33 1.53 -1.86 11.32
CA ILE A 33 0.17 -1.91 11.88
C ILE A 33 -0.75 -1.02 11.05
N GLY A 34 -0.35 0.22 10.75
CA GLY A 34 -1.16 1.14 9.96
C GLY A 34 -1.43 0.62 8.53
N LEU A 35 -0.45 -0.01 7.89
CA LEU A 35 -0.66 -0.68 6.59
C LEU A 35 -1.71 -1.79 6.72
N SER A 36 -1.61 -2.62 7.77
CA SER A 36 -2.55 -3.70 8.02
C SER A 36 -3.98 -3.22 8.29
N GLU A 37 -4.15 -2.09 8.96
CA GLU A 37 -5.46 -1.58 9.36
C GLU A 37 -6.12 -0.72 8.27
N HIS A 38 -5.35 0.04 7.51
CA HIS A 38 -5.88 1.09 6.63
C HIS A 38 -5.60 0.90 5.15
N VAL A 39 -4.63 0.05 4.77
CA VAL A 39 -4.25 -0.14 3.36
C VAL A 39 -4.65 -1.50 2.85
N TYR A 40 -4.36 -2.57 3.60
CA TYR A 40 -4.61 -3.94 3.15
C TYR A 40 -6.09 -4.26 2.88
N PRO A 41 -7.05 -3.79 3.70
CA PRO A 41 -8.48 -3.97 3.38
C PRO A 41 -8.89 -3.32 2.05
N LEU A 42 -8.31 -2.16 1.71
CA LEU A 42 -8.57 -1.49 0.42
C LEU A 42 -7.95 -2.27 -0.75
N TYR A 43 -6.79 -2.88 -0.54
CA TYR A 43 -6.18 -3.75 -1.56
C TYR A 43 -6.99 -5.02 -1.77
N ASP A 44 -7.56 -5.61 -0.71
CA ASP A 44 -8.52 -6.70 -0.84
C ASP A 44 -9.74 -6.29 -1.68
N GLU A 45 -10.27 -5.07 -1.47
CA GLU A 45 -11.38 -4.54 -2.27
C GLU A 45 -10.99 -4.31 -3.73
N ILE A 46 -9.81 -3.75 -4.00
CA ILE A 46 -9.28 -3.59 -5.37
C ILE A 46 -9.17 -4.95 -6.05
N VAL A 47 -8.61 -5.95 -5.37
CA VAL A 47 -8.47 -7.31 -5.90
C VAL A 47 -9.85 -7.94 -6.14
N ALA A 48 -10.82 -7.72 -5.26
CA ALA A 48 -12.18 -8.21 -5.42
C ALA A 48 -12.89 -7.60 -6.64
N GLN A 49 -12.72 -6.31 -6.90
CA GLN A 49 -13.39 -5.61 -8.01
C GLN A 49 -12.65 -5.74 -9.34
N LYS A 50 -11.31 -5.77 -9.32
CA LYS A 50 -10.45 -5.60 -10.52
C LYS A 50 -9.42 -6.72 -10.70
N GLY A 51 -9.36 -7.67 -9.78
CA GLY A 51 -8.40 -8.75 -9.79
C GLY A 51 -6.97 -8.30 -9.43
N LYS A 52 -6.06 -9.26 -9.34
CA LYS A 52 -4.64 -9.03 -9.00
C LYS A 52 -3.96 -8.05 -9.97
N LYS A 53 -4.29 -8.14 -11.27
CA LYS A 53 -3.78 -7.20 -12.29
C LYS A 53 -4.22 -5.76 -12.04
N GLY A 54 -5.42 -5.56 -11.49
CA GLY A 54 -5.89 -4.22 -11.09
C GLY A 54 -5.05 -3.63 -9.97
N LEU A 55 -4.71 -4.44 -8.96
CA LEU A 55 -3.81 -4.02 -7.89
C LEU A 55 -2.40 -3.73 -8.41
N GLU A 56 -1.83 -4.60 -9.25
CA GLU A 56 -0.51 -4.37 -9.87
C GLU A 56 -0.47 -3.06 -10.66
N ALA A 57 -1.49 -2.79 -11.48
CA ALA A 57 -1.60 -1.54 -12.23
C ALA A 57 -1.70 -0.31 -11.31
N HIS A 58 -2.49 -0.42 -10.24
CA HIS A 58 -2.60 0.62 -9.22
C HIS A 58 -1.24 0.90 -8.56
N LEU A 59 -0.55 -0.13 -8.06
CA LEU A 59 0.76 0.04 -7.41
C LEU A 59 1.80 0.66 -8.35
N GLY A 60 1.81 0.27 -9.63
CA GLY A 60 2.67 0.88 -10.64
C GLY A 60 2.36 2.36 -10.87
N TYR A 61 1.08 2.72 -10.95
CA TYR A 61 0.66 4.11 -11.03
C TYR A 61 1.11 4.91 -9.80
N VAL A 62 0.86 4.40 -8.59
CA VAL A 62 1.28 5.04 -7.34
C VAL A 62 2.79 5.27 -7.35
N HIS A 63 3.60 4.26 -7.69
CA HIS A 63 5.05 4.40 -7.76
C HIS A 63 5.49 5.55 -8.68
N SER A 64 4.90 5.64 -9.88
CA SER A 64 5.20 6.72 -10.85
C SER A 64 4.87 8.12 -10.32
N LYS A 65 3.76 8.27 -9.58
CA LYS A 65 3.32 9.56 -9.01
C LYS A 65 4.04 9.92 -7.71
N MET A 66 4.60 8.92 -7.05
CA MET A 66 5.26 9.06 -5.77
C MET A 66 6.71 9.56 -5.89
N GLN A 67 7.33 9.43 -7.07
CA GLN A 67 8.63 10.05 -7.39
C GLN A 67 8.54 11.58 -7.41
N ASP A 68 7.44 12.15 -7.91
CA ASP A 68 7.19 13.61 -7.90
C ASP A 68 6.92 14.17 -6.48
N TYR A 69 6.64 13.29 -5.51
CA TYR A 69 6.22 13.63 -4.15
C TYR A 69 7.26 13.26 -3.06
N ALA A 70 8.48 12.92 -3.46
CA ALA A 70 9.47 12.26 -2.60
C ALA A 70 10.06 13.15 -1.48
N ASP A 71 10.07 14.47 -1.63
CA ASP A 71 10.79 15.38 -0.71
C ASP A 71 10.19 15.53 0.70
N ASN A 72 9.00 14.97 0.99
CA ASN A 72 8.34 15.24 2.29
C ASN A 72 7.43 14.10 2.83
N LYS A 73 7.73 12.83 2.55
CA LYS A 73 6.90 11.69 3.00
C LYS A 73 6.91 11.49 4.52
N LYS A 74 6.07 12.24 5.24
CA LYS A 74 5.91 12.13 6.69
C LYS A 74 4.99 10.97 7.12
N ASN A 75 4.21 10.37 6.21
CA ASN A 75 3.36 9.20 6.52
C ASN A 75 2.98 8.39 5.26
N ILE A 76 3.64 7.24 5.04
CA ILE A 76 3.37 6.33 3.92
C ILE A 76 1.99 5.67 3.98
N VAL A 77 1.51 5.33 5.18
CA VAL A 77 0.21 4.67 5.38
C VAL A 77 -0.91 5.54 4.84
N LYS A 78 -0.93 6.83 5.24
CA LYS A 78 -1.93 7.79 4.78
C LYS A 78 -1.89 7.99 3.27
N TYR A 79 -0.71 8.01 2.68
CA TYR A 79 -0.56 8.21 1.24
C TYR A 79 -1.14 7.02 0.45
N LEU A 80 -0.79 5.80 0.85
CA LEU A 80 -1.29 4.59 0.19
C LEU A 80 -2.79 4.39 0.38
N SER A 81 -3.33 4.69 1.58
CA SER A 81 -4.78 4.57 1.83
C SER A 81 -5.57 5.53 0.95
N LEU A 82 -5.18 6.82 0.91
CA LEU A 82 -5.85 7.82 0.08
C LEU A 82 -5.79 7.46 -1.41
N SER A 83 -4.65 6.95 -1.89
CA SER A 83 -4.54 6.57 -3.28
C SER A 83 -5.42 5.37 -3.63
N ALA A 84 -5.51 4.38 -2.74
CA ALA A 84 -6.36 3.22 -2.94
C ALA A 84 -7.85 3.58 -2.91
N GLU A 85 -8.27 4.44 -1.97
CA GLU A 85 -9.63 5.01 -1.91
C GLU A 85 -10.02 5.71 -3.21
N GLN A 86 -9.16 6.63 -3.69
CA GLN A 86 -9.40 7.33 -4.96
C GLN A 86 -9.50 6.38 -6.15
N TYR A 87 -8.68 5.33 -6.18
CA TYR A 87 -8.71 4.35 -7.27
C TYR A 87 -10.03 3.54 -7.27
N LEU A 88 -10.50 3.14 -6.08
CA LEU A 88 -11.80 2.49 -5.92
C LEU A 88 -12.96 3.41 -6.30
N GLU A 89 -12.91 4.69 -5.93
CA GLU A 89 -13.93 5.68 -6.27
C GLU A 89 -13.98 6.02 -7.77
N SER A 90 -12.81 6.10 -8.43
CA SER A 90 -12.74 6.38 -9.88
C SER A 90 -13.39 5.32 -10.77
N SER A 91 -13.82 4.22 -10.16
CA SER A 91 -14.40 3.04 -10.81
C SER A 91 -15.88 2.83 -10.47
N LYS A 92 -16.47 3.73 -9.66
CA LYS A 92 -17.91 3.83 -9.42
C LYS A 92 -18.56 4.66 -10.52
#